data_AF-A0A5Y0S7N6-F1
#
_entry.id   AF-A0A5Y0S7N6-F1
#
_cell.length_a   1.000
_cell.length_b   1.000
_cell.length_c   1.000
_cell.angle_alpha   90.00
_cell.angle_beta   90.00
_cell.angle_gamma   90.00
#
_symmetry.space_group_name_H-M   'P 1'
#
loop_
_entity.id
_entity.type
_entity.pdbx_description
1 polymer ?
#
loop_
_entity_poly.entity_id
_entity_poly.type
_entity_poly.pdbx_seq_one_letter_code
_entity_poly.pdbx_strand_id
1 'polypeptide(L)'
;MIPQTITWVRNNVIFALNCGEKPRRGQLAAFEGFARATSKRYGRHRERTLKIGNRWYCRDTDPVYVLETARNKKQPDIITPEEFSSAPWRRAINSLDDYEKAWILYCYGEQHTYMNHMLICEYLWLQMHDRLRASRKRITDDVTGNLITLAGIMTWNAGQLMSGKGNAEIFAVTYAAQEIGVKASAWSQNYKKHWKFMYDKCAELDHMALENLLRKI
;
A
#
# COMPACT_ATOMS: atom_id res chain seq x y z
N MET A 1 10.17 13.93 -16.32
CA MET A 1 10.41 14.72 -15.08
C MET A 1 11.90 14.99 -14.88
N ILE A 2 12.27 16.01 -14.11
CA ILE A 2 13.67 16.24 -13.68
C ILE A 2 14.03 15.19 -12.61
N PRO A 3 15.27 14.65 -12.57
CA PRO A 3 15.67 13.62 -11.59
C PRO A 3 15.37 13.98 -10.13
N GLN A 4 15.54 15.26 -9.77
CA GLN A 4 15.23 15.77 -8.44
C GLN A 4 13.74 15.61 -8.08
N THR A 5 12.83 15.87 -9.02
CA THR A 5 11.39 15.72 -8.81
C THR A 5 11.02 14.25 -8.59
N ILE A 6 11.62 13.32 -9.34
CA ILE A 6 11.34 11.88 -9.20
C ILE A 6 11.73 11.40 -7.80
N THR A 7 12.92 11.78 -7.32
CA THR A 7 13.37 11.43 -5.98
C THR A 7 12.47 12.03 -4.90
N TRP A 8 12.00 13.26 -5.09
CA TRP A 8 11.05 13.89 -4.16
C TRP A 8 9.71 13.14 -4.12
N VAL A 9 9.12 12.81 -5.28
CA VAL A 9 7.89 12.02 -5.37
C VAL A 9 8.08 10.67 -4.69
N ARG A 10 9.18 9.97 -5.00
CA ARG A 10 9.52 8.67 -4.40
C ARG A 10 9.57 8.72 -2.88
N ASN A 11 10.25 9.71 -2.31
CA ASN A 11 10.35 9.86 -0.85
C ASN A 11 8.99 10.11 -0.19
N ASN A 12 8.12 10.92 -0.82
CA ASN A 12 6.77 11.16 -0.33
C ASN A 12 5.90 9.90 -0.41
N VAL A 13 6.04 9.10 -1.46
CA VAL A 13 5.33 7.81 -1.61
C VAL A 13 5.76 6.82 -0.53
N ILE A 14 7.07 6.64 -0.34
CA ILE A 14 7.62 5.77 0.70
C ILE A 14 7.10 6.23 2.07
N PHE A 15 7.12 7.53 2.35
CA PHE A 15 6.56 8.06 3.59
C PHE A 15 5.06 7.78 3.71
N ALA A 16 4.27 8.05 2.67
CA ALA A 16 2.82 7.90 2.71
C ALA A 16 2.33 6.46 2.84
N LEU A 17 3.08 5.50 2.29
CA LEU A 17 2.76 4.07 2.38
C LEU A 17 3.16 3.45 3.72
N ASN A 18 4.19 4.00 4.37
CA ASN A 18 4.78 3.41 5.57
C ASN A 18 4.58 4.27 6.83
N CYS A 19 3.91 5.44 6.73
CA CYS A 19 3.55 6.24 7.89
C CYS A 19 2.42 5.58 8.68
N GLY A 20 2.41 5.75 10.02
CA GLY A 20 1.24 5.44 10.82
C GLY A 20 1.25 4.14 11.62
N GLU A 21 2.40 3.47 11.75
CA GLU A 21 2.52 2.36 12.69
C GLU A 21 2.45 2.86 14.15
N LYS A 22 1.24 3.13 14.64
CA LYS A 22 0.94 3.04 16.05
C LYS A 22 0.59 1.59 16.36
N PRO A 23 1.04 1.02 17.50
CA PRO A 23 0.55 -0.27 17.95
C PRO A 23 -0.97 -0.16 18.09
N ARG A 24 -1.69 -0.83 17.19
CA ARG A 24 -3.14 -0.95 17.28
C ARG A 24 -3.42 -1.71 18.56
N ARG A 25 -3.63 -0.99 19.66
CA ARG A 25 -4.31 -1.62 20.79
C ARG A 25 -5.66 -2.07 20.22
N GLY A 26 -5.93 -3.37 20.25
CA GLY A 26 -7.05 -3.98 19.53
C GLY A 26 -8.40 -3.31 19.87
N GLN A 27 -9.47 -3.68 19.16
CA GLN A 27 -10.80 -3.09 19.37
C GLN A 27 -11.22 -3.00 20.85
N LEU A 28 -10.75 -3.93 21.69
CA LEU A 28 -10.98 -4.00 23.14
C LEU A 28 -10.26 -2.93 23.97
N ALA A 29 -9.14 -2.39 23.50
CA ALA A 29 -8.42 -1.36 24.23
C ALA A 29 -9.12 0.00 24.21
N ALA A 30 -9.95 0.26 23.21
CA ALA A 30 -10.87 1.40 23.23
C ALA A 30 -11.87 1.29 24.40
N PHE A 31 -12.11 0.08 24.93
CA PHE A 31 -12.99 -0.19 26.07
C PHE A 31 -12.30 -0.22 27.42
N GLU A 32 -10.96 -0.10 27.48
CA GLU A 32 -10.14 -0.22 28.71
C GLU A 32 -10.46 0.87 29.77
N GLY A 33 -11.28 1.87 29.42
CA GLY A 33 -11.83 2.89 30.35
C GLY A 33 -13.35 2.94 30.45
N PHE A 34 -14.09 2.09 29.72
CA PHE A 34 -15.56 2.09 29.67
C PHE A 34 -16.23 1.24 30.76
N ALA A 35 -15.46 0.52 31.57
CA ALA A 35 -15.98 -0.20 32.74
C ALA A 35 -16.56 0.80 33.76
N ARG A 36 -17.85 1.15 33.60
CA ARG A 36 -18.64 1.80 34.63
C ARG A 36 -18.93 0.75 35.70
N ALA A 37 -18.08 0.67 36.72
CA ALA A 37 -18.34 -0.14 37.93
C ALA A 37 -19.52 0.38 38.79
N THR A 38 -20.29 1.36 38.31
CA THR A 38 -21.37 2.00 39.06
C THR A 38 -22.70 1.94 38.29
N SER A 39 -23.53 0.95 38.65
CA SER A 39 -24.91 0.75 38.17
C SER A 39 -25.92 1.77 38.74
N LYS A 40 -25.47 2.79 39.47
CA LYS A 40 -26.33 3.79 40.14
C LYS A 40 -26.94 4.85 39.21
N ARG A 41 -26.68 4.79 37.89
CA ARG A 41 -27.06 5.86 36.94
C ARG A 41 -28.58 6.03 36.77
N TYR A 42 -29.37 4.99 37.01
CA TYR A 42 -30.82 5.10 37.11
C TYR A 42 -31.24 4.90 38.58
N GLY A 43 -31.13 5.95 39.37
CA GLY A 43 -31.79 6.01 40.67
C GLY A 43 -33.32 5.98 40.52
N ARG A 44 -34.02 5.67 41.62
CA ARG A 44 -35.49 5.59 41.70
C ARG A 44 -36.16 6.77 40.97
N HIS A 45 -36.96 6.46 39.94
CA HIS A 45 -37.73 7.46 39.20
C HIS A 45 -38.73 8.11 40.17
N ARG A 46 -38.59 9.41 40.46
CA ARG A 46 -39.58 10.14 41.27
C ARG A 46 -40.85 10.34 40.44
N GLU A 47 -42.02 10.09 41.04
CA GLU A 47 -43.31 10.33 40.39
C GLU A 47 -43.44 11.83 40.06
N ARG A 48 -43.84 12.13 38.81
CA ARG A 48 -43.82 13.49 38.22
C ARG A 48 -45.21 14.06 37.96
N THR A 49 -46.24 13.28 38.27
CA THR A 49 -47.64 13.60 38.04
C THR A 49 -48.17 14.37 39.24
N LEU A 50 -48.51 15.64 39.02
CA LEU A 50 -49.16 16.49 40.00
C LEU A 50 -50.62 16.64 39.60
N LYS A 51 -51.55 16.47 40.55
CA LYS A 51 -52.97 16.73 40.32
C LYS A 51 -53.31 18.12 40.85
N ILE A 52 -53.60 19.05 39.94
CA ILE A 52 -54.04 20.41 40.30
C ILE A 52 -55.50 20.52 39.86
N GLY A 53 -56.42 20.56 40.83
CA GLY A 53 -57.86 20.42 40.58
C GLY A 53 -58.23 19.04 40.02
N ASN A 54 -58.97 19.01 38.89
CA ASN A 54 -59.40 17.77 38.23
C ASN A 54 -58.51 17.32 37.07
N ARG A 55 -57.33 17.93 36.86
CA ARG A 55 -56.41 17.58 35.78
C ARG A 55 -55.03 17.19 36.30
N TRP A 56 -54.43 16.23 35.62
CA TRP A 56 -53.07 15.78 35.86
C TRP A 56 -52.10 16.61 35.02
N TYR A 57 -51.04 17.10 35.65
CA TYR A 57 -49.98 17.87 35.03
C TYR A 57 -48.66 17.14 35.26
N CYS A 58 -47.84 17.02 34.22
CA CYS A 58 -46.45 16.61 34.36
C CYS A 58 -45.63 17.87 34.68
N ARG A 59 -44.89 17.86 35.79
CA ARG A 59 -44.03 18.99 36.15
C ARG A 59 -42.92 19.13 35.09
N ASP A 60 -42.75 20.32 34.52
CA ASP A 60 -41.57 20.65 33.72
C ASP A 60 -40.31 20.52 34.59
N THR A 61 -39.25 19.97 34.02
CA THR A 61 -38.00 19.69 34.76
C THR A 61 -37.05 20.86 34.56
N ASP A 62 -36.47 21.37 35.63
CA ASP A 62 -35.32 22.28 35.51
C ASP A 62 -34.22 21.59 34.70
N PRO A 63 -33.51 22.29 33.80
CA PRO A 63 -32.43 21.71 33.03
C PRO A 63 -31.42 21.08 33.98
N VAL A 64 -31.20 19.78 33.83
CA VAL A 64 -30.23 19.07 34.67
C VAL A 64 -28.85 19.59 34.29
N TYR A 65 -28.16 20.23 35.24
CA TYR A 65 -26.76 20.58 35.07
C TYR A 65 -25.93 19.29 35.02
N VAL A 66 -25.49 18.92 33.82
CA VAL A 66 -24.61 17.79 33.59
C VAL A 66 -23.23 18.32 33.23
N LEU A 67 -22.24 18.06 34.08
CA LEU A 67 -20.84 18.23 33.72
C LEU A 67 -20.45 17.18 32.67
N GLU A 68 -19.61 17.57 31.72
CA GLU A 68 -19.10 16.68 30.67
C GLU A 68 -18.61 15.35 31.29
N THR A 69 -19.24 14.23 30.91
CA THR A 69 -18.91 12.92 31.49
C THR A 69 -17.67 12.27 30.88
N ALA A 70 -16.97 12.98 29.98
CA ALA A 70 -15.73 12.51 29.40
C ALA A 70 -14.63 12.57 30.45
N ARG A 71 -14.09 11.40 30.83
CA ARG A 71 -12.95 11.29 31.76
C ARG A 71 -11.72 12.06 31.26
N ASN A 72 -11.57 12.21 29.94
CA ASN A 72 -10.50 12.95 29.28
C ASN A 72 -11.08 14.06 28.40
N LYS A 73 -10.57 15.29 28.53
CA LYS A 73 -10.93 16.44 27.69
C LYS A 73 -10.46 16.32 26.24
N LYS A 74 -9.55 15.39 25.96
CA LYS A 74 -9.07 15.09 24.60
C LYS A 74 -9.58 13.72 24.18
N GLN A 75 -10.26 13.69 23.03
CA GLN A 75 -10.55 12.45 22.32
C GLN A 75 -9.22 11.83 21.85
N PRO A 76 -9.05 10.51 21.92
CA PRO A 76 -7.87 9.86 21.34
C PRO A 76 -7.86 10.07 19.82
N ASP A 77 -6.72 10.50 19.27
CA ASP A 77 -6.56 10.69 17.84
C ASP A 77 -6.70 9.34 17.12
N ILE A 78 -7.73 9.21 16.27
CA ILE A 78 -8.03 7.99 15.50
C ILE A 78 -7.00 7.76 14.40
N ILE A 79 -6.46 8.86 13.84
CA ILE A 79 -5.50 8.90 12.74
C ILE A 79 -4.40 9.89 13.15
N THR A 80 -3.14 9.57 12.90
CA THR A 80 -2.05 10.51 13.22
C THR A 80 -2.05 11.69 12.25
N PRO A 81 -1.54 12.88 12.64
CA PRO A 81 -1.42 14.02 11.71
C PRO A 81 -0.62 13.68 10.44
N GLU A 82 0.39 12.82 10.57
CA GLU A 82 1.23 12.34 9.46
C GLU A 82 0.44 11.43 8.52
N GLU A 83 -0.33 10.49 9.06
CA GLU A 83 -1.25 9.65 8.27
C GLU A 83 -2.30 10.52 7.57
N PHE A 84 -2.87 11.51 8.26
CA PHE A 84 -3.88 12.37 7.66
C PHE A 84 -3.30 13.24 6.52
N SER A 85 -2.14 13.86 6.74
CA SER A 85 -1.50 14.73 5.75
C SER A 85 -1.03 13.98 4.50
N SER A 86 -0.66 12.70 4.64
CA SER A 86 -0.25 11.83 3.53
C SER A 86 -1.42 11.11 2.83
N ALA A 87 -2.66 11.27 3.29
CA ALA A 87 -3.83 10.64 2.68
C ALA A 87 -4.06 10.96 1.18
N PRO A 88 -3.77 12.18 0.67
CA PRO A 88 -3.87 12.46 -0.77
C PRO A 88 -3.00 11.52 -1.62
N TRP A 89 -1.77 11.22 -1.17
CA TRP A 89 -0.87 10.31 -1.86
C TRP A 89 -1.44 8.90 -1.95
N ARG A 90 -1.95 8.34 -0.85
CA ARG A 90 -2.58 7.01 -0.87
C ARG A 90 -3.82 6.96 -1.77
N ARG A 91 -4.62 8.02 -1.81
CA ARG A 91 -5.76 8.12 -2.74
C ARG A 91 -5.30 8.18 -4.20
N ALA A 92 -4.28 8.98 -4.49
CA ALA A 92 -3.70 9.09 -5.83
C ALA A 92 -3.14 7.74 -6.30
N ILE A 93 -2.40 7.02 -5.45
CA ILE A 93 -1.87 5.67 -5.74
C ILE A 93 -3.01 4.69 -6.07
N ASN A 94 -4.09 4.69 -5.29
CA ASN A 94 -5.24 3.81 -5.54
C ASN A 94 -6.03 4.18 -6.81
N SER A 95 -5.80 5.37 -7.38
CA SER A 95 -6.41 5.81 -8.63
C SER A 95 -5.53 5.58 -9.87
N LEU A 96 -4.33 5.01 -9.70
CA LEU A 96 -3.47 4.60 -10.80
C LEU A 96 -4.00 3.33 -11.47
N ASP A 97 -3.54 3.11 -12.71
CA ASP A 97 -3.79 1.86 -13.44
C ASP A 97 -3.16 0.67 -12.71
N ASP A 98 -3.68 -0.53 -12.94
CA ASP A 98 -3.36 -1.70 -12.11
C ASP A 98 -1.88 -2.04 -12.06
N TYR A 99 -1.16 -1.99 -13.19
CA TYR A 99 0.28 -2.25 -13.23
C TYR A 99 1.10 -1.15 -12.54
N GLU A 100 0.71 0.12 -12.70
CA GLU A 100 1.40 1.24 -12.06
C GLU A 100 1.19 1.20 -10.53
N LYS A 101 -0.06 0.99 -10.10
CA LYS A 101 -0.41 0.80 -8.69
C LYS A 101 0.33 -0.40 -8.09
N ALA A 102 0.32 -1.55 -8.76
CA ALA A 102 1.03 -2.74 -8.31
C ALA A 102 2.53 -2.48 -8.18
N TRP A 103 3.12 -1.76 -9.14
CA TRP A 103 4.54 -1.40 -9.12
C TRP A 103 4.88 -0.53 -7.91
N ILE A 104 4.12 0.55 -7.70
CA ILE A 104 4.33 1.47 -6.58
C ILE A 104 4.22 0.72 -5.24
N LEU A 105 3.17 -0.07 -5.06
CA LEU A 105 2.96 -0.83 -3.83
C LEU A 105 4.04 -1.91 -3.62
N TYR A 106 4.52 -2.52 -4.70
CA TYR A 106 5.57 -3.54 -4.65
C TYR A 106 6.94 -2.96 -4.29
N CYS A 107 7.32 -1.83 -4.89
CA CYS A 107 8.64 -1.23 -4.70
C CYS A 107 8.75 -0.39 -3.43
N TYR A 108 7.72 0.38 -3.10
CA TYR A 108 7.79 1.43 -2.07
C TYR A 108 6.99 1.11 -0.79
N GLY A 109 6.14 0.09 -0.82
CA GLY A 109 5.47 -0.42 0.36
C GLY A 109 6.40 -1.28 1.23
N GLU A 110 6.13 -1.31 2.53
CA GLU A 110 6.88 -2.15 3.48
C GLU A 110 6.64 -3.64 3.27
N GLN A 111 5.40 -4.03 2.92
CA GLN A 111 5.02 -5.42 2.67
C GLN A 111 4.98 -5.74 1.18
N HIS A 112 5.97 -6.50 0.70
CA HIS A 112 5.95 -7.05 -0.66
C HIS A 112 4.83 -8.08 -0.78
N THR A 113 3.70 -7.70 -1.38
CA THR A 113 2.63 -8.66 -1.63
C THR A 113 2.95 -9.50 -2.85
N TYR A 114 2.83 -10.82 -2.72
CA TYR A 114 2.95 -11.78 -3.82
C TYR A 114 2.07 -11.41 -5.03
N MET A 115 0.87 -10.88 -4.79
CA MET A 115 -0.06 -10.48 -5.85
C MET A 115 0.50 -9.34 -6.72
N ASN A 116 1.06 -8.29 -6.11
CA ASN A 116 1.70 -7.22 -6.86
C ASN A 116 2.91 -7.74 -7.66
N HIS A 117 3.73 -8.60 -7.06
CA HIS A 117 4.85 -9.23 -7.78
C HIS A 117 4.37 -9.98 -9.03
N MET A 118 3.31 -10.80 -8.90
CA MET A 118 2.73 -11.54 -10.02
C MET A 118 2.19 -10.63 -11.13
N LEU A 119 1.51 -9.53 -10.78
CA LEU A 119 1.03 -8.54 -11.78
C LEU A 119 2.19 -7.91 -12.56
N ILE A 120 3.32 -7.62 -11.90
CA ILE A 120 4.49 -7.08 -12.60
C ILE A 120 5.17 -8.14 -13.48
N CYS A 121 5.22 -9.40 -13.03
CA CYS A 121 5.69 -10.50 -13.88
C CYS A 121 4.82 -10.68 -15.12
N GLU A 122 3.49 -10.58 -14.98
CA GLU A 122 2.56 -10.57 -16.12
C GLU A 122 2.85 -9.40 -17.06
N TYR A 123 2.98 -8.19 -16.53
CA TYR A 123 3.34 -7.01 -17.33
C TYR A 123 4.63 -7.22 -18.13
N LEU A 124 5.71 -7.68 -17.48
CA LEU A 124 6.97 -7.95 -18.16
C LEU A 124 6.84 -9.05 -19.21
N TRP A 125 6.06 -10.09 -18.93
CA TRP A 125 5.79 -11.13 -19.89
C TRP A 125 5.05 -10.61 -21.12
N LEU A 126 4.03 -9.76 -20.95
CA LEU A 126 3.32 -9.12 -22.07
C LEU A 126 4.27 -8.27 -22.92
N GLN A 127 5.12 -7.44 -22.29
CA GLN A 127 6.12 -6.64 -22.99
C GLN A 127 7.13 -7.52 -23.76
N MET A 128 7.57 -8.62 -23.15
CA MET A 128 8.47 -9.57 -23.80
C MET A 128 7.77 -10.25 -24.97
N HIS A 129 6.56 -10.76 -24.77
CA HIS A 129 5.78 -11.45 -25.78
C HIS A 129 5.54 -10.56 -27.02
N ASP A 130 5.21 -9.28 -26.83
CA ASP A 130 5.06 -8.34 -27.94
C ASP A 130 6.36 -8.09 -28.69
N ARG A 131 7.48 -7.94 -27.98
CA ARG A 131 8.82 -7.84 -28.59
C ARG A 131 9.15 -9.07 -29.43
N LEU A 132 8.86 -10.26 -28.90
CA LEU A 132 9.10 -11.54 -29.54
C LEU A 132 8.25 -11.68 -30.81
N ARG A 133 6.96 -11.32 -30.74
CA ARG A 133 6.04 -11.29 -31.89
C ARG A 133 6.55 -10.33 -32.98
N ALA A 134 7.02 -9.15 -32.61
CA ALA A 134 7.57 -8.17 -33.54
C ALA A 134 8.83 -8.70 -34.27
N SER A 135 9.62 -9.56 -33.63
CA SER A 135 10.82 -10.16 -34.22
C SER A 135 10.54 -11.21 -35.30
N ARG A 136 9.30 -11.73 -35.37
CA ARG A 136 8.85 -12.82 -36.26
C ARG A 136 9.69 -14.10 -36.21
N LYS A 137 10.54 -14.26 -35.18
CA LYS A 137 11.33 -15.48 -34.99
C LYS A 137 10.47 -16.54 -34.33
N ARG A 138 10.63 -17.79 -34.76
CA ARG A 138 10.04 -18.94 -34.05
C ARG A 138 10.77 -19.11 -32.73
N ILE A 139 10.01 -19.26 -31.66
CA ILE A 139 10.52 -19.42 -30.29
C ILE A 139 10.04 -20.77 -29.80
N THR A 140 10.92 -21.50 -29.13
CA THR A 140 10.61 -22.79 -28.54
C THR A 140 9.96 -22.60 -27.18
N ASP A 141 9.18 -23.60 -26.75
CA ASP A 141 8.53 -23.56 -25.44
C ASP A 141 9.55 -23.45 -24.29
N ASP A 142 10.73 -24.07 -24.43
CA ASP A 142 11.83 -23.94 -23.48
C ASP A 142 12.29 -22.49 -23.31
N VAL A 143 12.44 -21.74 -24.41
CA VAL A 143 12.86 -20.33 -24.34
C VAL A 143 11.76 -19.49 -23.70
N THR A 144 10.50 -19.78 -24.00
CA THR A 144 9.34 -19.13 -23.36
C THR A 144 9.35 -19.37 -21.85
N GLY A 145 9.51 -20.62 -21.41
CA GLY A 145 9.60 -20.98 -19.99
C GLY A 145 10.75 -20.26 -19.30
N ASN A 146 11.93 -20.24 -19.92
CA ASN A 146 13.09 -19.53 -19.38
C ASN A 146 12.84 -18.03 -19.23
N LEU A 147 12.20 -17.39 -20.21
CA LEU A 147 11.89 -15.95 -20.16
C LEU A 147 10.86 -15.62 -19.08
N ILE A 148 9.88 -16.49 -18.82
CA ILE A 148 8.93 -16.33 -17.72
C ILE A 148 9.65 -16.39 -16.37
N THR A 149 10.54 -17.37 -16.17
CA THR A 149 11.37 -17.46 -14.95
C THR A 149 12.23 -16.20 -14.77
N LEU A 150 12.88 -15.74 -15.85
CA LEU A 150 13.69 -14.53 -15.79
C LEU A 150 12.87 -13.27 -15.51
N ALA A 151 11.60 -13.19 -15.94
CA ALA A 151 10.72 -12.07 -15.61
C ALA A 151 10.50 -11.99 -14.09
N GLY A 152 10.29 -13.14 -13.42
CA GLY A 152 10.20 -13.20 -11.95
C GLY A 152 11.43 -12.68 -11.24
N ILE A 153 12.62 -13.18 -11.62
CA ILE A 153 13.89 -12.73 -11.03
C ILE A 153 14.13 -11.24 -11.32
N MET A 154 13.81 -10.77 -12.53
CA MET A 154 13.95 -9.37 -12.90
C MET A 154 13.03 -8.48 -12.07
N THR A 155 11.76 -8.86 -11.91
CA THR A 155 10.80 -8.11 -11.09
C THR A 155 11.33 -7.96 -9.67
N TRP A 156 11.84 -9.04 -9.07
CA TRP A 156 12.47 -8.99 -7.75
C TRP A 156 13.64 -8.00 -7.73
N ASN A 157 14.62 -8.20 -8.61
CA ASN A 157 15.81 -7.35 -8.65
C ASN A 157 15.47 -5.86 -8.84
N ALA A 158 14.58 -5.56 -9.77
CA ALA A 158 14.16 -4.19 -10.05
C ALA A 158 13.40 -3.60 -8.84
N GLY A 159 12.53 -4.37 -8.19
CA GLY A 159 11.84 -3.94 -6.99
C GLY A 159 12.81 -3.57 -5.85
N GLN A 160 13.81 -4.42 -5.61
CA GLN A 160 14.84 -4.18 -4.60
C GLN A 160 15.65 -2.91 -4.92
N LEU A 161 16.09 -2.75 -6.17
CA LEU A 161 16.86 -1.57 -6.62
C LEU A 161 16.06 -0.27 -6.50
N MET A 162 14.78 -0.29 -6.86
CA MET A 162 13.95 0.92 -6.85
C MET A 162 13.46 1.28 -5.45
N SER A 163 13.34 0.32 -4.54
CA SER A 163 12.85 0.54 -3.17
C SER A 163 13.63 1.59 -2.35
N GLY A 164 14.85 1.94 -2.78
CA GLY A 164 15.69 2.91 -2.07
C GLY A 164 16.24 2.39 -0.73
N LYS A 165 16.07 1.10 -0.44
CA LYS A 165 16.64 0.43 0.74
C LYS A 165 18.16 0.33 0.58
N GLY A 166 18.91 0.79 1.58
CA GLY A 166 20.39 0.87 1.53
C GLY A 166 21.12 -0.48 1.43
N ASN A 167 20.42 -1.60 1.62
CA ASN A 167 20.94 -2.97 1.59
C ASN A 167 20.22 -3.84 0.55
N ALA A 168 19.90 -3.29 -0.63
CA ALA A 168 19.21 -4.02 -1.69
C ALA A 168 20.01 -5.25 -2.16
N GLU A 169 19.58 -6.43 -1.75
CA GLU A 169 20.10 -7.71 -2.23
C GLU A 169 19.42 -8.09 -3.54
N ILE A 170 20.22 -8.19 -4.61
CA ILE A 170 19.76 -8.61 -5.93
C ILE A 170 20.39 -9.93 -6.33
N PHE A 171 19.63 -10.74 -7.05
CA PHE A 171 20.15 -11.93 -7.68
C PHE A 171 21.13 -11.55 -8.79
N ALA A 172 22.34 -12.12 -8.72
CA ALA A 172 23.34 -11.92 -9.75
C ALA A 172 22.89 -12.52 -11.10
N VAL A 173 23.41 -11.98 -12.20
CA VAL A 173 23.17 -12.52 -13.55
C VAL A 173 23.62 -13.97 -13.67
N THR A 174 24.68 -14.36 -12.96
CA THR A 174 25.15 -15.75 -12.91
C THR A 174 24.14 -16.68 -12.27
N TYR A 175 23.48 -16.24 -11.19
CA TYR A 175 22.39 -16.98 -10.55
C TYR A 175 21.20 -17.13 -11.50
N ALA A 176 20.77 -16.04 -12.15
CA ALA A 176 19.66 -16.08 -13.10
C ALA A 176 19.93 -17.06 -14.26
N ALA A 177 21.18 -17.13 -14.76
CA ALA A 177 21.58 -18.08 -15.80
C ALA A 177 21.56 -19.54 -15.29
N GLN A 178 21.98 -19.78 -14.05
CA GLN A 178 21.92 -21.10 -13.41
C GLN A 178 20.47 -21.56 -13.20
N GLU A 179 19.60 -20.65 -12.78
CA GLU A 179 18.19 -20.95 -12.52
C GLU A 179 17.45 -21.43 -13.78
N ILE A 180 17.80 -20.88 -14.95
CA ILE A 180 17.26 -21.36 -16.24
C ILE A 180 18.13 -22.45 -16.90
N GLY A 181 19.15 -22.96 -16.22
CA GLY A 181 19.99 -24.07 -16.68
C GLY A 181 20.89 -23.76 -17.90
N VAL A 182 21.23 -22.49 -18.16
CA VAL A 182 22.02 -22.11 -19.36
C VAL A 182 23.49 -21.85 -19.05
N LYS A 183 24.35 -22.26 -19.99
CA LYS A 183 25.79 -21.96 -19.95
C LYS A 183 26.04 -20.46 -20.21
N ALA A 184 27.17 -19.95 -19.74
CA ALA A 184 27.56 -18.54 -19.90
C ALA A 184 27.61 -18.07 -21.38
N SER A 185 27.99 -18.94 -22.31
CA SER A 185 27.98 -18.67 -23.75
C SER A 185 26.56 -18.46 -24.28
N ALA A 186 25.64 -19.36 -23.93
CA ALA A 186 24.23 -19.27 -24.30
C ALA A 186 23.55 -18.05 -23.68
N TRP A 187 23.88 -17.72 -22.42
CA TRP A 187 23.42 -16.48 -21.78
C TRP A 187 23.82 -15.24 -22.59
N SER A 188 25.11 -15.13 -22.91
CA SER A 188 25.68 -13.96 -23.59
C SER A 188 25.10 -13.77 -24.99
N GLN A 189 24.87 -14.87 -25.71
CA GLN A 189 24.35 -14.85 -27.08
C GLN A 189 22.85 -14.59 -27.14
N ASN A 190 22.07 -15.25 -26.27
CA ASN A 190 20.62 -15.31 -26.41
C ASN A 190 19.87 -14.50 -25.34
N TYR A 191 20.26 -14.60 -24.07
CA TYR A 191 19.44 -14.08 -22.96
C TYR A 191 19.83 -12.68 -22.50
N LYS A 192 21.09 -12.25 -22.66
CA LYS A 192 21.58 -10.94 -22.20
C LYS A 192 20.73 -9.78 -22.71
N LYS A 193 20.30 -9.83 -23.98
CA LYS A 193 19.44 -8.80 -24.59
C LYS A 193 17.99 -8.84 -24.11
N HIS A 194 17.50 -10.01 -23.68
CA HIS A 194 16.17 -10.15 -23.08
C HIS A 194 16.18 -9.65 -21.64
N TRP A 195 17.20 -10.03 -20.86
CA TRP A 195 17.43 -9.54 -19.50
C TRP A 195 17.47 -8.01 -19.45
N LYS A 196 18.34 -7.38 -20.26
CA LYS A 196 18.41 -5.91 -20.31
C LYS A 196 17.07 -5.27 -20.67
N PHE A 197 16.33 -5.84 -21.61
CA PHE A 197 15.02 -5.30 -21.99
C PHE A 197 14.00 -5.37 -20.87
N MET A 198 13.93 -6.46 -20.10
CA MET A 198 13.02 -6.54 -18.95
C MET A 198 13.40 -5.51 -17.89
N TYR A 199 14.69 -5.31 -17.64
CA TYR A 199 15.16 -4.23 -16.76
C TYR A 199 14.72 -2.85 -17.25
N ASP A 200 14.94 -2.57 -18.53
CA ASP A 200 14.56 -1.28 -19.14
C ASP A 200 13.04 -1.07 -19.03
N LYS A 201 12.22 -2.14 -19.17
CA LYS A 201 10.76 -2.08 -18.97
C LYS A 201 10.33 -1.84 -17.52
N CYS A 202 11.03 -2.37 -16.53
CA CYS A 202 10.81 -2.00 -15.13
C CYS A 202 11.13 -0.51 -14.89
N ALA A 203 12.22 -0.01 -15.45
CA ALA A 203 12.62 1.40 -15.30
C ALA A 203 11.62 2.35 -15.99
N GLU A 204 11.12 1.99 -17.17
CA GLU A 204 10.04 2.70 -17.86
C GLU A 204 8.76 2.72 -17.02
N LEU A 205 8.36 1.56 -16.47
CA LEU A 205 7.17 1.46 -15.60
C LEU A 205 7.32 2.33 -14.33
N ASP A 206 8.50 2.33 -13.70
CA ASP A 206 8.78 3.18 -12.54
C ASP A 206 8.61 4.67 -12.87
N HIS A 207 9.21 5.10 -13.97
CA HIS A 207 9.11 6.50 -14.39
C HIS A 207 7.66 6.87 -14.72
N MET A 208 6.94 6.03 -15.48
CA MET A 208 5.55 6.27 -15.85
C MET A 208 4.64 6.32 -14.63
N ALA A 209 4.76 5.36 -13.71
CA ALA A 209 3.94 5.30 -12.51
C ALA A 209 4.16 6.53 -11.62
N LEU A 210 5.40 6.96 -11.41
CA LEU A 210 5.71 8.16 -10.61
C LEU A 210 5.26 9.45 -11.30
N GLU A 211 5.37 9.53 -12.62
CA GLU A 211 4.89 10.69 -13.38
C GLU A 211 3.36 10.80 -13.36
N ASN A 212 2.66 9.69 -13.59
CA ASN A 212 1.20 9.65 -13.56
C ASN A 212 0.66 9.87 -12.15
N LEU A 213 1.38 9.40 -11.13
CA LEU A 213 1.05 9.70 -9.75
C LEU A 213 1.16 11.20 -9.46
N LEU A 214 2.23 11.85 -9.89
CA LEU A 214 2.42 13.29 -9.68
C LEU A 214 1.30 14.12 -10.32
N ARG A 215 0.73 13.66 -11.45
CA ARG A 215 -0.41 14.34 -12.10
C ARG A 215 -1.72 14.20 -11.34
N LYS A 216 -1.83 13.24 -10.42
CA LYS A 216 -3.05 12.91 -9.65
C LYS A 216 -3.05 13.47 -8.23
N ILE A 217 -1.95 14.09 -7.79
CA ILE A 217 -1.77 14.71 -6.48
C ILE A 217 -2.08 16.21 -6.58
#